data_AF-A0A4R1VDW1-F1
#
_entry.id   AF-A0A4R1VDW1-F1
#
_cell.length_a   1.000
_cell.length_b   1.000
_cell.length_c   1.000
_cell.angle_alpha   90.00
_cell.angle_beta   90.00
_cell.angle_gamma   90.00
#
_symmetry.space_group_name_H-M   'P 1'
#
loop_
_entity.id
_entity.type
_entity.pdbx_description
1 polymer ?
#
loop_
_entity_poly.entity_id
_entity_poly.type
_entity_poly.pdbx_seq_one_letter_code
_entity_poly.pdbx_strand_id
1 'polypeptide(L)'
;MTSIPANDAGDGEGLLLSAIDMSVLDLAIFLRVHRADRPTLAGEVSATVEHWFACPVDPREVERGFRRMLERGWIVRRSGGVRPTVAGRRHSRTHLRGLVRMMDQGTKMLDVARLMSVLNLAMIELDGEHEVDDDQDA
;
A
#
# COMPACT_ATOMS: atom_id res chain seq x y z
N MET A 1 -22.97 -12.82 -49.19
CA MET A 1 -21.64 -12.31 -48.81
C MET A 1 -21.82 -10.97 -48.14
N THR A 2 -21.74 -10.95 -46.81
CA THR A 2 -21.64 -9.72 -46.02
C THR A 2 -20.96 -10.12 -44.72
N SER A 3 -19.64 -9.97 -44.70
CA SER A 3 -18.78 -10.26 -43.57
C SER A 3 -18.99 -9.19 -42.49
N ILE A 4 -19.42 -9.61 -41.30
CA ILE A 4 -19.39 -8.76 -40.10
C ILE A 4 -17.95 -8.83 -39.55
N PRO A 5 -17.27 -7.70 -39.31
CA PRO A 5 -15.91 -7.72 -38.81
C PRO A 5 -15.89 -8.27 -37.38
N ALA A 6 -14.79 -8.97 -37.10
CA ALA A 6 -14.51 -9.63 -35.84
C ALA A 6 -14.82 -8.72 -34.65
N ASN A 7 -15.68 -9.24 -33.78
CA ASN A 7 -15.87 -8.79 -32.41
C ASN A 7 -14.51 -8.39 -31.82
N ASP A 8 -14.37 -7.11 -31.44
CA ASP A 8 -13.30 -6.60 -30.59
C ASP A 8 -13.26 -7.48 -29.35
N ALA A 9 -12.37 -8.46 -29.38
CA ALA A 9 -12.16 -9.41 -28.32
C ALA A 9 -11.50 -8.68 -27.16
N GLY A 10 -12.33 -8.06 -26.34
CA GLY A 10 -12.15 -7.90 -24.90
C GLY A 10 -10.73 -7.61 -24.41
N ASP A 11 -10.26 -6.38 -24.61
CA ASP A 11 -9.28 -5.75 -23.72
C ASP A 11 -9.96 -5.21 -22.43
N GLY A 12 -11.04 -5.87 -22.01
CA GLY A 12 -11.41 -5.91 -20.62
C GLY A 12 -10.47 -6.90 -19.94
N GLU A 13 -9.19 -6.52 -19.74
CA GLU A 13 -8.36 -7.12 -18.69
C GLU A 13 -9.15 -6.93 -17.40
N GLY A 14 -10.00 -7.91 -17.08
CA GLY A 14 -10.45 -8.15 -15.74
C GLY A 14 -9.18 -8.21 -14.93
N LEU A 15 -8.91 -7.14 -14.19
CA LEU A 15 -7.85 -7.11 -13.20
C LEU A 15 -8.19 -8.27 -12.27
N LEU A 16 -7.56 -9.42 -12.52
CA LEU A 16 -7.64 -10.58 -11.65
C LEU A 16 -7.33 -10.06 -10.24
N LEU A 17 -7.99 -10.60 -9.22
CA LEU A 17 -7.76 -10.16 -7.82
C LEU A 17 -6.26 -10.18 -7.45
N SER A 18 -5.47 -11.03 -8.11
CA SER A 18 -3.99 -11.09 -8.01
C SER A 18 -3.27 -9.80 -8.44
N ALA A 19 -3.92 -8.94 -9.22
CA ALA A 19 -3.44 -7.59 -9.57
C ALA A 19 -3.67 -6.56 -8.45
N ILE A 20 -4.40 -6.93 -7.38
CA ILE A 20 -4.69 -6.12 -6.19
C ILE A 20 -4.19 -6.86 -4.93
N ASP A 21 -3.01 -7.46 -5.00
CA ASP A 21 -2.42 -8.23 -3.89
C ASP A 21 -1.15 -7.53 -3.37
N MET A 22 -1.29 -6.28 -2.91
CA MET A 22 -0.25 -5.54 -2.21
C MET A 22 -0.78 -5.16 -0.82
N SER A 23 -0.09 -5.59 0.23
CA SER A 23 -0.42 -5.17 1.59
C SER A 23 -0.24 -3.65 1.75
N VAL A 24 -0.93 -3.06 2.72
CA VAL A 24 -0.79 -1.63 3.04
C VAL A 24 0.67 -1.28 3.38
N LEU A 25 1.37 -2.19 4.07
CA LEU A 25 2.80 -2.06 4.37
C LEU A 25 3.66 -2.10 3.09
N ASP A 26 3.43 -3.06 2.18
CA ASP A 26 4.17 -3.14 0.92
C ASP A 26 3.94 -1.89 0.04
N LEU A 27 2.71 -1.35 0.06
CA LEU A 27 2.38 -0.10 -0.63
C LEU A 27 3.14 1.09 -0.01
N ALA A 28 3.16 1.21 1.30
CA ALA A 28 3.91 2.27 2.00
C ALA A 28 5.42 2.18 1.68
N ILE A 29 5.99 0.98 1.76
CA ILE A 29 7.38 0.71 1.36
C ILE A 29 7.62 1.13 -0.09
N PHE A 30 6.74 0.73 -1.02
CA PHE A 30 6.85 1.10 -2.43
C PHE A 30 6.83 2.62 -2.63
N LEU A 31 5.88 3.32 -2.00
CA LEU A 31 5.76 4.77 -2.12
C LEU A 31 7.00 5.48 -1.59
N ARG A 32 7.54 5.02 -0.47
CA ARG A 32 8.76 5.57 0.11
C ARG A 32 9.98 5.38 -0.81
N VAL A 33 10.12 4.20 -1.40
CA VAL A 33 11.17 3.89 -2.40
C VAL A 33 10.97 4.70 -3.69
N HIS A 34 9.72 4.86 -4.13
CA HIS A 34 9.39 5.59 -5.35
C HIS A 34 9.68 7.09 -5.24
N ARG A 35 9.43 7.68 -4.07
CA ARG A 35 9.69 9.10 -3.77
C ARG A 35 11.18 9.42 -3.59
N ALA A 36 12.04 8.41 -3.50
CA ALA A 36 13.47 8.60 -3.39
C ALA A 36 14.14 8.75 -4.76
N ASP A 37 14.92 9.81 -4.93
CA ASP A 37 15.69 10.02 -6.17
C ASP A 37 16.87 9.05 -6.32
N ARG A 38 17.31 8.46 -5.20
CA ARG A 38 18.43 7.52 -5.09
C ARG A 38 17.99 6.13 -4.66
N PRO A 39 18.79 5.07 -4.93
CA PRO A 39 18.58 3.76 -4.31
C PRO A 39 18.48 3.89 -2.79
N THR A 40 17.50 3.20 -2.22
CA THR A 40 17.17 3.27 -0.78
C THR A 40 17.41 1.96 -0.07
N LEU A 41 17.86 2.05 1.17
CA LEU A 41 18.10 0.90 2.05
C LEU A 41 16.90 0.66 2.98
N ALA A 42 16.78 -0.56 3.51
CA ALA A 42 15.66 -0.96 4.36
C ALA A 42 15.54 -0.09 5.63
N GLY A 43 16.67 0.24 6.28
CA GLY A 43 16.67 1.10 7.47
C GLY A 43 16.15 2.52 7.19
N GLU A 44 16.50 3.11 6.04
CA GLU A 44 16.01 4.44 5.65
C GLU A 44 14.50 4.44 5.37
N VAL A 45 13.99 3.32 4.86
CA VAL A 45 12.56 3.13 4.61
C VAL A 45 11.82 2.88 5.91
N SER A 46 12.32 2.01 6.78
CA SER A 46 11.73 1.69 8.09
C SER A 46 11.46 2.95 8.91
N ALA A 47 12.44 3.85 9.05
CA ALA A 47 12.26 5.10 9.80
C ALA A 47 11.13 6.00 9.25
N THR A 48 10.93 6.01 7.93
CA THR A 48 9.84 6.81 7.33
C THR A 48 8.49 6.12 7.46
N VAL A 49 8.46 4.81 7.30
CA VAL A 49 7.24 4.00 7.40
C VAL A 49 6.75 3.97 8.85
N GLU A 50 7.64 3.84 9.83
CA GLU A 50 7.35 4.00 11.26
C GLU A 50 6.63 5.32 11.55
N HIS A 51 7.14 6.43 11.00
CA HIS A 51 6.50 7.73 11.14
C HIS A 51 5.09 7.77 10.52
N TRP A 52 4.88 7.12 9.36
CA TRP A 52 3.57 7.11 8.70
C TRP A 52 2.53 6.26 9.43
N PHE A 53 2.95 5.17 10.09
CA PHE A 53 2.05 4.28 10.83
C PHE A 53 1.99 4.58 12.33
N ALA A 54 2.77 5.54 12.84
CA ALA A 54 2.91 5.84 14.27
C ALA A 54 3.21 4.59 15.13
N CYS A 55 3.93 3.61 14.56
CA CYS A 55 4.21 2.32 15.17
C CYS A 55 5.64 1.88 14.80
N PRO A 56 6.43 1.31 15.73
CA PRO A 56 7.77 0.84 15.44
C PRO A 56 7.80 -0.17 14.27
N VAL A 57 8.65 0.08 13.27
CA VAL A 57 8.80 -0.82 12.12
C VAL A 57 10.22 -1.34 12.05
N ASP A 58 10.41 -2.61 12.38
CA ASP A 58 11.72 -3.28 12.28
C ASP A 58 12.22 -3.25 10.82
N PRO A 59 13.45 -2.75 10.54
CA PRO A 59 14.08 -2.83 9.23
C PRO A 59 14.07 -4.24 8.60
N ARG A 60 14.03 -5.31 9.41
CA ARG A 60 13.91 -6.69 8.94
C ARG A 60 12.56 -6.99 8.29
N GLU A 61 11.47 -6.37 8.76
CA GLU A 61 10.16 -6.47 8.12
C GLU A 61 10.16 -5.76 6.76
N VAL A 62 10.84 -4.62 6.67
CA VAL A 62 11.04 -3.91 5.40
C VAL A 62 11.86 -4.76 4.43
N GLU A 63 12.92 -5.45 4.89
CA GLU A 63 13.70 -6.34 4.03
C GLU A 63 12.90 -7.57 3.57
N ARG A 64 11.98 -8.09 4.40
CA ARG A 64 11.00 -9.11 3.96
C ARG A 64 10.07 -8.56 2.89
N GLY A 65 9.58 -7.32 3.06
CA GLY A 65 8.83 -6.59 2.05
C GLY A 65 9.61 -6.47 0.75
N PHE A 66 10.87 -6.01 0.81
CA PHE A 66 11.73 -5.94 -0.37
C PHE A 66 11.87 -7.28 -1.09
N ARG A 67 12.05 -8.39 -0.36
CA ARG A 67 12.12 -9.72 -0.98
C ARG A 67 10.85 -10.06 -1.76
N ARG A 68 9.67 -9.91 -1.15
CA ARG A 68 8.38 -10.13 -1.84
C ARG A 68 8.24 -9.25 -3.08
N MET A 69 8.60 -7.98 -2.96
CA MET A 69 8.47 -7.00 -4.05
C MET A 69 9.50 -7.23 -5.18
N LEU A 70 10.67 -7.78 -4.86
CA LEU A 70 11.68 -8.21 -5.83
C LEU A 70 11.19 -9.43 -6.61
N GLU A 71 10.67 -10.44 -5.92
CA GLU A 71 10.10 -11.65 -6.52
C GLU A 71 8.94 -11.32 -7.47
N ARG A 72 8.12 -10.33 -7.11
CA ARG A 72 7.01 -9.83 -7.95
C ARG A 72 7.43 -8.83 -9.03
N GLY A 73 8.72 -8.48 -9.11
CA GLY A 73 9.26 -7.56 -10.12
C GLY A 73 8.82 -6.09 -9.95
N TRP A 74 8.32 -5.70 -8.77
CA TRP A 74 7.87 -4.34 -8.50
C TRP A 74 9.03 -3.39 -8.18
N ILE A 75 10.08 -3.91 -7.57
CA ILE A 75 11.34 -3.18 -7.34
C ILE A 75 12.51 -3.96 -7.94
N VAL A 76 13.65 -3.30 -8.08
CA VAL A 76 14.89 -3.91 -8.57
C VAL A 76 16.07 -3.49 -7.69
N ARG A 77 17.00 -4.42 -7.43
CA ARG A 77 18.26 -4.10 -6.73
C ARG A 77 19.18 -3.27 -7.63
N ARG A 78 19.80 -2.24 -7.07
CA ARG A 78 20.83 -1.39 -7.68
C ARG A 78 21.97 -1.22 -6.67
N SER A 79 23.11 -0.68 -7.11
CA SER A 79 24.18 -0.30 -6.18
C SER A 79 23.62 0.62 -5.09
N GLY A 80 23.78 0.25 -3.83
CA GLY A 80 23.31 1.04 -2.68
C GLY A 80 21.83 0.91 -2.32
N GLY A 81 21.05 -0.01 -2.91
CA GLY A 81 19.68 -0.27 -2.44
C GLY A 81 18.70 -0.76 -3.50
N VAL A 82 17.43 -0.42 -3.34
CA VAL A 82 16.35 -0.77 -4.27
C VAL A 82 15.80 0.46 -5.01
N ARG A 83 15.26 0.24 -6.21
CA ARG A 83 14.54 1.25 -7.01
C ARG A 83 13.22 0.71 -7.55
N PRO A 84 12.22 1.57 -7.81
CA PRO A 84 10.95 1.14 -8.37
C PRO A 84 11.08 0.74 -9.85
N THR A 85 10.38 -0.31 -10.27
CA THR A 85 10.25 -0.66 -11.70
C THR A 85 9.02 0.01 -12.34
N VAL A 86 8.91 -0.05 -13.67
CA VAL A 86 7.69 0.42 -14.37
C VAL A 86 6.48 -0.44 -13.99
N ALA A 87 6.67 -1.76 -13.88
CA ALA A 87 5.62 -2.69 -13.48
C ALA A 87 5.10 -2.39 -12.06
N GLY A 88 6.02 -2.16 -11.11
CA GLY A 88 5.66 -1.73 -9.76
C GLY A 88 4.85 -0.43 -9.75
N ARG A 89 5.25 0.57 -10.55
CA ARG A 89 4.48 1.83 -10.66
C ARG A 89 3.07 1.61 -11.21
N ARG A 90 2.90 0.78 -12.26
CA ARG A 90 1.57 0.44 -12.80
C ARG A 90 0.72 -0.24 -11.74
N HIS A 91 1.30 -1.18 -11.00
CA HIS A 91 0.62 -1.95 -9.96
C HIS A 91 0.22 -1.09 -8.75
N SER A 92 1.13 -0.29 -8.20
CA SER A 92 0.83 0.63 -7.08
C SER A 92 -0.17 1.72 -7.49
N ARG A 93 -0.16 2.17 -8.75
CA ARG A 93 -1.19 3.10 -9.26
C ARG A 93 -2.59 2.49 -9.23
N THR A 94 -2.74 1.20 -9.51
CA THR A 94 -4.03 0.50 -9.40
C THR A 94 -4.53 0.52 -7.95
N HIS A 95 -3.64 0.27 -6.98
CA HIS A 95 -3.98 0.31 -5.55
C HIS A 95 -4.37 1.71 -5.09
N LEU A 96 -3.57 2.74 -5.45
CA LEU A 96 -3.90 4.13 -5.15
C LEU A 96 -5.24 4.56 -5.77
N ARG A 97 -5.54 4.13 -7.00
CA ARG A 97 -6.86 4.38 -7.62
C ARG A 97 -7.98 3.70 -6.84
N GLY A 98 -7.77 2.49 -6.33
CA GLY A 98 -8.71 1.80 -5.46
C GLY A 98 -9.00 2.60 -4.20
N LEU A 99 -7.96 3.01 -3.48
CA LEU A 99 -8.07 3.84 -2.27
C LEU A 99 -8.79 5.17 -2.55
N VAL A 100 -8.39 5.89 -3.61
CA VAL A 100 -9.04 7.15 -3.99
C VAL A 100 -10.51 6.94 -4.33
N ARG A 101 -10.88 5.88 -5.05
CA ARG A 101 -12.28 5.60 -5.39
C ARG A 101 -13.10 5.16 -4.18
N MET A 102 -12.52 4.39 -3.27
CA MET A 102 -13.17 4.03 -2.00
C MET A 102 -13.46 5.28 -1.18
N MET A 103 -12.48 6.19 -1.06
CA MET A 103 -12.68 7.47 -0.39
C MET A 103 -13.68 8.34 -1.15
N ASP A 104 -13.60 8.45 -2.47
CA ASP A 104 -14.50 9.26 -3.32
C ASP A 104 -15.96 8.81 -3.21
N GLN A 105 -16.21 7.49 -3.27
CA GLN A 105 -17.54 6.92 -3.10
C GLN A 105 -18.06 7.07 -1.67
N GLY A 106 -17.18 6.97 -0.65
CA GLY A 106 -17.50 7.37 0.71
C GLY A 106 -17.82 8.87 0.81
N THR A 107 -17.16 9.71 0.00
CA THR A 107 -17.31 11.16 0.06
C THR A 107 -18.53 11.72 -0.66
N LYS A 108 -19.14 10.94 -1.56
CA LYS A 108 -20.51 11.25 -2.03
C LYS A 108 -21.54 11.21 -0.89
N MET A 109 -21.21 10.65 0.28
CA MET A 109 -22.01 10.72 1.51
C MET A 109 -21.40 11.63 2.60
N LEU A 110 -20.08 11.91 2.62
CA LEU A 110 -19.39 12.67 3.68
C LEU A 110 -18.23 13.53 3.15
N ASP A 111 -18.09 14.76 3.61
CA ASP A 111 -16.91 15.60 3.32
C ASP A 111 -15.58 14.86 3.69
N VAL A 112 -14.53 14.97 2.87
CA VAL A 112 -13.20 14.37 3.13
C VAL A 112 -12.68 14.73 4.52
N ALA A 113 -12.89 15.97 4.96
CA ALA A 113 -12.51 16.39 6.31
C ALA A 113 -13.25 15.59 7.39
N ARG A 114 -14.53 15.27 7.16
CA ARG A 114 -15.34 14.42 8.06
C ARG A 114 -14.92 12.96 7.98
N LEU A 115 -14.54 12.45 6.81
CA LEU A 115 -13.99 11.10 6.68
C LEU A 115 -12.69 10.97 7.49
N MET A 116 -11.80 11.97 7.41
CA MET A 116 -10.60 12.03 8.26
C MET A 116 -10.96 12.07 9.74
N SER A 117 -11.99 12.83 10.14
CA SER A 117 -12.49 12.80 11.53
C SER A 117 -13.00 11.43 11.95
N VAL A 118 -13.73 10.71 11.10
CA VAL A 118 -14.25 9.37 11.39
C VAL A 118 -13.12 8.35 11.50
N LEU A 119 -12.14 8.40 10.59
CA LEU A 119 -10.96 7.54 10.67
C LEU A 119 -10.16 7.83 11.95
N ASN A 120 -10.01 9.10 12.34
CA ASN A 120 -9.38 9.47 13.61
C ASN A 120 -10.16 8.96 14.82
N LEU A 121 -11.49 9.04 14.81
CA LEU A 121 -12.33 8.47 15.88
C LEU A 121 -12.18 6.95 15.96
N ALA A 122 -12.20 6.26 14.82
CA ALA A 122 -11.96 4.82 14.78
C ALA A 122 -10.56 4.45 15.28
N MET A 123 -9.53 5.25 14.99
CA MET A 123 -8.19 5.06 15.56
C MET A 123 -8.21 5.22 17.09
N ILE A 124 -8.85 6.27 17.61
CA ILE A 124 -8.99 6.48 19.07
C ILE A 124 -9.71 5.31 19.74
N GLU A 125 -10.74 4.75 19.09
CA GLU A 125 -11.46 3.58 19.61
C GLU A 125 -10.58 2.31 19.61
N LEU A 126 -9.81 2.09 18.53
CA LEU A 126 -8.84 0.99 18.47
C LEU A 126 -7.72 1.13 19.51
N ASP A 127 -7.31 2.35 19.83
CA ASP A 127 -6.34 2.65 20.90
C ASP A 127 -6.95 2.49 22.31
N GLY A 128 -8.27 2.54 22.43
CA GLY A 128 -9.03 2.67 23.68
C GLY A 128 -9.37 1.40 24.44
N GLU A 129 -8.93 0.21 23.99
CA GLU A 129 -9.20 -1.06 24.68
C GLU A 129 -7.92 -1.89 24.86
N HIS A 130 -6.97 -1.40 25.66
CA HIS A 130 -5.92 -2.23 26.26
C HIS A 130 -5.63 -1.79 27.71
N GLU A 131 -6.68 -1.70 28.55
CA GLU A 131 -6.54 -1.96 29.99
C GLU A 131 -6.90 -3.43 30.21
N VAL A 132 -5.95 -4.33 29.95
CA VAL A 132 -6.03 -5.66 30.54
C VAL A 132 -5.46 -5.50 31.94
N ASP A 133 -6.36 -5.53 32.93
CA ASP A 133 -6.06 -5.69 34.35
C ASP A 133 -5.10 -6.88 34.54
N ASP A 134 -3.80 -6.60 34.63
CA ASP A 134 -2.76 -7.54 35.10
C ASP A 134 -2.40 -7.26 36.58
N ASP A 135 -3.37 -6.75 37.35
CA ASP A 135 -3.33 -6.73 38.81
C ASP A 135 -4.46 -7.60 39.37
N GLN A 136 -4.20 -8.91 39.45
CA GLN A 136 -4.70 -9.73 40.56
C GLN A 136 -3.52 -10.38 41.25
N ASP A 137 -2.97 -9.60 42.18
CA ASP A 137 -2.54 -9.96 43.54
C ASP A 137 -2.13 -11.43 43.83
N ALA A 138 -0.87 -11.51 44.29
CA ALA A 138 -0.37 -12.23 45.48
C ALA A 138 -0.32 -13.77 45.49
#